data_AF-A0AAV6PZS3-F1
#
_entry.id   AF-A0AAV6PZS3-F1
#
_cell.length_a   1.000
_cell.length_b   1.000
_cell.length_c   1.000
_cell.angle_alpha   90.00
_cell.angle_beta   90.00
_cell.angle_gamma   90.00
#
_symmetry.space_group_name_H-M   'P 1'
#
loop_
_entity.id
_entity.type
_entity.pdbx_description
1 polymer ?
#
loop_
_entity_poly.entity_id
_entity_poly.type
_entity_poly.pdbx_seq_one_letter_code
_entity_poly.pdbx_strand_id
1 'polypeptide(L)'
;MIFCQILDHILYYDFFVKIWTCSLSVNEVYGSTGLFPLLLLQTLSNVHTISFSLCFLQIYCGHTYVCVGLLNLTTMSYDRYLAICHPLQYNTNMTSKKVAVLIALSWLFPLLEIVILISLTLSLQLCGNVIHKVYCDNFSVVKLSCSDTSVNNIYGLVFTVIAIIIPFVLILITYVRILIVCFSGCKQTRQKAISTCTPQVASLLNFFFGVCVEVLQSRFDMNGTPNILRMFLSLYFVTCQPLFNPLMYGLKLSKIRNMYFRPTS
;
A
#
# COMPACT_ATOMS: atom_id res chain seq x y z
N MET A 1 -14.69 -37.63 1.64
CA MET A 1 -13.22 -37.47 1.76
C MET A 1 -12.71 -36.11 1.28
N ILE A 2 -13.16 -35.60 0.12
CA ILE A 2 -12.83 -34.24 -0.40
C ILE A 2 -13.21 -33.11 0.58
N PHE A 3 -14.31 -33.28 1.32
CA PHE A 3 -14.80 -32.28 2.27
C PHE A 3 -13.95 -32.16 3.55
N CYS A 4 -13.20 -33.20 3.94
CA CYS A 4 -12.30 -33.15 5.11
C CYS A 4 -10.95 -32.50 4.75
N GLN A 5 -10.43 -32.74 3.54
CA GLN A 5 -9.25 -32.04 3.04
C GLN A 5 -9.47 -30.53 2.89
N ILE A 6 -10.70 -30.09 2.62
CA ILE A 6 -11.04 -28.66 2.55
C ILE A 6 -10.94 -28.00 3.95
N LEU A 7 -11.16 -28.73 5.04
CA LEU A 7 -11.17 -28.17 6.40
C LEU A 7 -9.75 -27.88 6.92
N ASP A 8 -8.80 -28.80 6.73
CA ASP A 8 -7.38 -28.58 7.04
C ASP A 8 -6.74 -27.54 6.09
N HIS A 9 -7.19 -27.49 4.84
CA HIS A 9 -6.75 -26.51 3.84
C HIS A 9 -7.26 -25.09 4.12
N ILE A 10 -8.34 -24.94 4.90
CA ILE A 10 -8.84 -23.64 5.39
C ILE A 10 -8.00 -23.15 6.58
N LEU A 11 -7.57 -24.04 7.48
CA LEU A 11 -6.72 -23.69 8.64
C LEU A 11 -5.30 -23.26 8.24
N TYR A 12 -4.72 -23.87 7.18
CA TYR A 12 -3.39 -23.50 6.68
C TYR A 12 -3.41 -22.21 5.83
N TYR A 13 -4.45 -22.02 5.03
CA TYR A 13 -4.70 -20.77 4.27
C TYR A 13 -4.91 -19.57 5.19
N ASP A 14 -5.56 -19.77 6.35
CA ASP A 14 -5.72 -18.73 7.37
C ASP A 14 -4.39 -18.31 8.01
N PHE A 15 -3.37 -19.17 8.06
CA PHE A 15 -2.09 -18.84 8.70
C PHE A 15 -1.30 -17.79 7.91
N PHE A 16 -1.06 -18.01 6.61
CA PHE A 16 -0.29 -17.06 5.81
C PHE A 16 -1.03 -15.74 5.58
N VAL A 17 -2.34 -15.79 5.37
CA VAL A 17 -3.18 -14.59 5.25
C VAL A 17 -3.11 -13.75 6.53
N LYS A 18 -3.08 -14.37 7.72
CA LYS A 18 -2.89 -13.66 8.99
C LYS A 18 -1.53 -12.97 9.04
N ILE A 19 -0.46 -13.63 8.60
CA ILE A 19 0.88 -13.02 8.60
C ILE A 19 0.92 -11.78 7.69
N TRP A 20 0.38 -11.85 6.48
CA TRP A 20 0.31 -10.67 5.59
C TRP A 20 -0.55 -9.55 6.15
N THR A 21 -1.67 -9.91 6.79
CA THR A 21 -2.53 -8.92 7.46
C THR A 21 -1.79 -8.25 8.61
N CYS A 22 -1.04 -9.01 9.43
CA CYS A 22 -0.19 -8.46 10.47
C CYS A 22 0.89 -7.54 9.90
N SER A 23 1.57 -7.93 8.81
CA SER A 23 2.56 -7.09 8.11
C SER A 23 1.94 -5.76 7.66
N LEU A 24 0.73 -5.80 7.07
CA LEU A 24 -0.01 -4.60 6.67
C LEU A 24 -0.38 -3.72 7.88
N SER A 25 -0.87 -4.31 8.97
CA SER A 25 -1.19 -3.55 10.18
C SER A 25 0.04 -2.90 10.81
N VAL A 26 1.18 -3.59 10.83
CA VAL A 26 2.46 -3.02 11.28
C VAL A 26 2.86 -1.84 10.40
N ASN A 27 2.73 -1.98 9.07
CA ASN A 27 3.01 -0.89 8.13
C ASN A 27 2.07 0.31 8.35
N GLU A 28 0.79 0.08 8.64
CA GLU A 28 -0.19 1.14 8.93
C GLU A 28 0.12 1.88 10.23
N VAL A 29 0.50 1.17 11.28
CA VAL A 29 0.96 1.79 12.53
C VAL A 29 2.22 2.59 12.27
N TYR A 30 3.20 2.02 11.57
CA TYR A 30 4.45 2.70 11.20
C TYR A 30 4.19 4.00 10.41
N GLY A 31 3.40 3.93 9.34
CA GLY A 31 3.03 5.09 8.53
C GLY A 31 2.24 6.12 9.33
N SER A 32 1.32 5.67 10.19
CA SER A 32 0.52 6.57 11.02
C SER A 32 1.39 7.31 12.03
N THR A 33 2.24 6.61 12.78
CA THR A 33 3.17 7.20 13.75
C THR A 33 4.23 8.08 13.08
N GLY A 34 4.65 7.73 11.86
CA GLY A 34 5.64 8.50 11.10
C GLY A 34 5.07 9.77 10.44
N LEU A 35 3.80 9.80 10.05
CA LEU A 35 3.22 10.90 9.29
C LEU A 35 2.28 11.78 10.13
N PHE A 36 1.37 11.19 10.91
CA PHE A 36 0.32 11.95 11.60
C PHE A 36 0.84 12.92 12.66
N PRO A 37 1.78 12.55 13.56
CA PRO A 37 2.29 13.49 14.55
C PRO A 37 2.96 14.71 13.90
N LEU A 38 3.69 14.50 12.82
CA LEU A 38 4.38 15.56 12.09
C LEU A 38 3.39 16.48 11.36
N LEU A 39 2.36 15.91 10.72
CA LEU A 39 1.28 16.68 10.11
C LEU A 39 0.52 17.51 11.16
N LEU A 40 0.18 16.91 12.31
CA LEU A 40 -0.53 17.59 13.40
C LEU A 40 0.29 18.77 13.93
N LEU A 41 1.59 18.58 14.18
CA LEU A 41 2.50 19.65 14.62
C LEU A 41 2.58 20.79 13.60
N GLN A 42 2.62 20.49 12.30
CA GLN A 42 2.66 21.51 11.24
C GLN A 42 1.36 22.30 11.10
N THR A 43 0.21 21.65 11.33
CA THR A 43 -1.11 22.31 11.27
C THR A 43 -1.43 23.16 12.50
N LEU A 44 -0.92 22.76 13.67
CA LEU A 44 -1.15 23.47 14.95
C LEU A 44 -0.14 24.60 15.18
N SER A 45 1.01 24.57 14.49
CA SER A 45 2.02 25.63 14.59
C SER A 45 1.60 26.87 13.80
N ASN A 46 1.66 28.05 14.43
CA ASN A 46 1.52 29.34 13.75
C ASN A 46 2.70 29.66 12.81
N VAL A 47 3.78 28.88 12.90
CA VAL A 47 4.96 28.98 12.04
C VAL A 47 5.06 27.71 11.21
N HIS A 48 4.78 27.81 9.91
CA HIS A 48 4.81 26.69 8.96
C HIS A 48 6.22 26.39 8.41
N THR A 49 7.25 26.54 9.24
CA THR A 49 8.63 26.21 8.87
C THR A 49 9.00 24.84 9.43
N ILE A 50 9.38 23.90 8.58
CA ILE A 50 9.88 22.59 8.98
C ILE A 50 11.41 22.55 8.83
N SER A 51 12.09 21.84 9.74
CA SER A 51 13.52 21.62 9.60
C SER A 51 13.79 20.65 8.44
N PHE A 52 14.96 20.83 7.81
CA PHE A 52 15.39 19.98 6.70
C PHE A 52 15.34 18.49 7.07
N SER A 53 15.87 18.11 8.23
CA SER A 53 15.87 16.72 8.69
C SER A 53 14.47 16.13 8.87
N LEU A 54 13.52 16.91 9.39
CA LEU A 54 12.13 16.46 9.55
C LEU A 54 11.42 16.32 8.19
N CYS A 55 11.73 17.19 7.22
CA CYS A 55 11.22 17.10 5.86
C CYS A 55 11.65 15.79 5.18
N PHE A 56 12.93 15.42 5.27
CA PHE A 56 13.43 14.15 4.72
C PHE A 56 12.90 12.93 5.48
N LEU A 57 12.68 13.04 6.80
CA LEU A 57 12.04 11.99 7.57
C LEU A 57 10.59 11.76 7.10
N GLN A 58 9.82 12.82 6.83
CA GLN A 58 8.48 12.70 6.26
C GLN A 58 8.50 12.00 4.90
N ILE A 59 9.42 12.40 4.01
CA ILE A 59 9.60 11.77 2.69
C ILE A 59 9.92 10.28 2.86
N TYR A 60 10.86 9.95 3.74
CA TYR A 60 11.28 8.57 3.99
C TYR A 60 10.12 7.70 4.47
N CYS A 61 9.43 8.13 5.52
CA CYS A 61 8.31 7.40 6.10
C CYS A 61 7.15 7.27 5.11
N GLY A 62 6.83 8.35 4.37
CA GLY A 62 5.76 8.38 3.39
C GLY A 62 5.98 7.42 2.23
N HIS A 63 7.12 7.51 1.55
CA HIS A 63 7.42 6.63 0.44
C HIS A 63 7.57 5.16 0.87
N THR A 64 8.23 4.90 2.00
CA THR A 64 8.37 3.53 2.53
C THR A 64 7.01 2.93 2.85
N TYR A 65 6.13 3.66 3.55
CA TYR A 65 4.77 3.22 3.89
C TYR A 65 3.99 2.78 2.64
N VAL A 66 4.04 3.59 1.58
CA VAL A 66 3.32 3.35 0.33
C VAL A 66 3.86 2.10 -0.38
N CYS A 67 5.17 2.01 -0.56
CA CYS A 67 5.80 0.92 -1.29
C CYS A 67 5.67 -0.42 -0.54
N VAL A 68 5.91 -0.43 0.78
CA VAL A 68 5.73 -1.61 1.62
C VAL A 68 4.27 -2.07 1.59
N GLY A 69 3.31 -1.14 1.66
CA GLY A 69 1.89 -1.44 1.57
C GLY A 69 1.52 -2.12 0.26
N LEU A 70 1.99 -1.58 -0.87
CA LEU A 70 1.69 -2.12 -2.20
C LEU A 70 2.36 -3.48 -2.44
N LEU A 71 3.61 -3.68 -2.02
CA LEU A 71 4.29 -4.97 -2.14
C LEU A 71 3.65 -6.05 -1.27
N ASN A 72 3.19 -5.70 -0.05
CA ASN A 72 2.41 -6.61 0.78
C ASN A 72 1.08 -6.98 0.11
N LEU A 73 0.36 -6.02 -0.49
CA LEU A 73 -0.86 -6.31 -1.26
C LEU A 73 -0.58 -7.20 -2.49
N THR A 74 0.54 -6.97 -3.17
CA THR A 74 0.96 -7.75 -4.34
C THR A 74 1.23 -9.19 -3.97
N THR A 75 2.06 -9.41 -2.96
CA THR A 75 2.40 -10.75 -2.47
C THR A 75 1.18 -11.48 -1.89
N MET A 76 0.27 -10.78 -1.21
CA MET A 76 -1.00 -11.31 -0.76
C MET A 76 -1.93 -11.70 -1.94
N SER A 77 -1.97 -10.91 -3.02
CA SER A 77 -2.76 -11.24 -4.23
C SER A 77 -2.21 -12.48 -4.94
N TYR A 78 -0.88 -12.62 -4.97
CA TYR A 78 -0.20 -13.79 -5.53
C TYR A 78 -0.47 -15.07 -4.72
N ASP A 79 -0.42 -15.00 -3.40
CA ASP A 79 -0.78 -16.10 -2.51
C ASP A 79 -2.21 -16.60 -2.79
N ARG A 80 -3.17 -15.68 -2.89
CA ARG A 80 -4.57 -16.01 -3.19
C ARG A 80 -4.75 -16.59 -4.58
N TYR A 81 -4.01 -16.08 -5.55
CA TYR A 81 -4.02 -16.62 -6.91
C TYR A 81 -3.58 -18.08 -6.91
N LEU A 82 -2.46 -18.42 -6.25
CA LEU A 82 -2.00 -19.81 -6.17
C LEU A 82 -3.02 -20.70 -5.45
N ALA A 83 -3.60 -20.23 -4.35
CA ALA A 83 -4.56 -21.02 -3.59
C ALA A 83 -5.86 -21.31 -4.35
N ILE A 84 -6.35 -20.37 -5.15
CA ILE A 84 -7.62 -20.50 -5.88
C ILE A 84 -7.42 -21.16 -7.24
N CYS A 85 -6.42 -20.72 -8.01
CA CYS A 85 -6.22 -21.19 -9.38
C CYS A 85 -5.38 -22.47 -9.47
N HIS A 86 -4.53 -22.75 -8.46
CA HIS A 86 -3.60 -23.90 -8.48
C HIS A 86 -3.54 -24.64 -7.13
N PRO A 87 -4.68 -25.11 -6.59
CA PRO A 87 -4.75 -25.67 -5.23
C PRO A 87 -3.83 -26.89 -5.01
N LEU A 88 -3.67 -27.76 -6.02
CA LEU A 88 -2.81 -28.95 -5.94
C LEU A 88 -1.32 -28.62 -5.82
N GLN A 89 -0.90 -27.48 -6.36
CA GLN A 89 0.50 -27.04 -6.34
C GLN A 89 0.79 -26.06 -5.20
N TYR A 90 -0.23 -25.59 -4.48
CA TYR A 90 -0.10 -24.56 -3.46
C TYR A 90 0.92 -24.93 -2.38
N ASN A 91 0.81 -26.12 -1.77
CA ASN A 91 1.73 -26.54 -0.70
C ASN A 91 3.17 -26.76 -1.18
N THR A 92 3.37 -27.05 -2.46
CA THR A 92 4.71 -27.21 -3.04
C THR A 92 5.32 -25.85 -3.38
N ASN A 93 4.48 -24.92 -3.83
CA ASN A 93 4.91 -23.61 -4.29
C ASN A 93 5.03 -22.60 -3.14
N MET A 94 4.20 -22.72 -2.11
CA MET A 94 4.07 -21.79 -1.00
C MET A 94 4.41 -22.48 0.32
N THR A 95 5.61 -22.16 0.83
CA THR A 95 6.16 -22.69 2.08
C THR A 95 6.39 -21.55 3.06
N SER A 96 6.43 -21.85 4.36
CA SER A 96 6.69 -20.83 5.39
C SER A 96 7.99 -20.05 5.15
N LYS A 97 9.03 -20.72 4.61
CA LYS A 97 10.30 -20.07 4.23
C LYS A 97 10.10 -19.05 3.11
N LYS A 98 9.37 -19.41 2.05
CA LYS A 98 9.06 -18.50 0.94
C LYS A 98 8.23 -17.31 1.40
N VAL A 99 7.23 -17.53 2.26
CA VAL A 99 6.41 -16.46 2.84
C VAL A 99 7.26 -15.49 3.66
N ALA A 100 8.13 -16.01 4.53
CA ALA A 100 9.05 -15.17 5.30
C ALA A 100 9.99 -14.35 4.40
N VAL A 101 10.53 -14.96 3.33
CA VAL A 101 11.36 -14.25 2.34
C VAL A 101 10.57 -13.17 1.61
N LEU A 102 9.34 -13.46 1.16
CA LEU A 102 8.51 -12.48 0.47
C LEU A 102 8.16 -11.28 1.34
N ILE A 103 7.91 -11.50 2.64
CA ILE A 103 7.68 -10.42 3.61
C ILE A 103 8.98 -9.65 3.86
N ALA A 104 10.10 -10.34 4.06
CA ALA A 104 11.38 -9.65 4.23
C ALA A 104 11.71 -8.76 3.01
N LEU A 105 11.47 -9.26 1.79
CA LEU A 105 11.65 -8.50 0.56
C LEU A 105 10.66 -7.34 0.43
N SER A 106 9.39 -7.52 0.83
CA SER A 106 8.38 -6.44 0.76
C SER A 106 8.72 -5.26 1.68
N TRP A 107 9.57 -5.48 2.69
CA TRP A 107 10.08 -4.44 3.58
C TRP A 107 11.46 -3.92 3.16
N LEU A 108 12.43 -4.81 2.98
CA LEU A 108 13.83 -4.44 2.71
C LEU A 108 14.00 -3.73 1.36
N PHE A 109 13.28 -4.16 0.34
CA PHE A 109 13.39 -3.55 -0.99
C PHE A 109 12.98 -2.06 -0.97
N PRO A 110 11.78 -1.69 -0.48
CA PRO A 110 11.43 -0.27 -0.32
C PRO A 110 12.39 0.51 0.57
N LEU A 111 12.81 -0.05 1.70
CA LEU A 111 13.71 0.66 2.62
C LEU A 111 14.99 1.10 1.91
N LEU A 112 15.62 0.20 1.16
CA LEU A 112 16.84 0.50 0.40
C LEU A 112 16.57 1.47 -0.76
N GLU A 113 15.50 1.25 -1.50
CA GLU A 113 15.13 2.06 -2.66
C GLU A 113 14.87 3.53 -2.27
N ILE A 114 14.24 3.76 -1.11
CA ILE A 114 13.98 5.11 -0.59
C ILE A 114 15.24 5.77 -0.02
N VAL A 115 16.16 5.01 0.58
CA VAL A 115 17.48 5.56 0.98
C VAL A 115 18.25 6.10 -0.23
N ILE A 116 18.22 5.37 -1.35
CA ILE A 116 18.86 5.80 -2.60
C ILE A 116 18.17 7.06 -3.14
N LEU A 117 16.82 7.07 -3.17
CA LEU A 117 16.03 8.24 -3.58
C LEU A 117 16.45 9.49 -2.79
N ILE A 118 16.52 9.38 -1.46
CA ILE A 118 16.88 10.49 -0.58
C ILE A 118 18.32 10.92 -0.79
N SER A 119 19.25 9.97 -0.94
CA SER A 119 20.67 10.26 -1.16
C SER A 119 20.89 11.04 -2.46
N LEU A 120 20.17 10.68 -3.53
CA LEU A 120 20.18 11.43 -4.78
C LEU A 120 19.62 12.85 -4.56
N THR A 121 18.52 13.00 -3.82
CA THR A 121 17.94 14.33 -3.55
C THR A 121 18.83 15.19 -2.65
N LEU A 122 19.53 14.59 -1.66
CA LEU A 122 20.46 15.30 -0.79
C LEU A 122 21.70 15.80 -1.52
N SER A 123 22.05 15.19 -2.65
CA SER A 123 23.17 15.62 -3.49
C SER A 123 22.87 16.87 -4.34
N LEU A 124 21.60 17.28 -4.43
CA LEU A 124 21.18 18.46 -5.18
C LEU A 124 21.44 19.75 -4.40
N GLN A 125 21.77 20.81 -5.12
CA GLN A 125 21.89 22.16 -4.54
C GLN A 125 20.52 22.84 -4.54
N LEU A 126 19.97 23.04 -3.34
CA LEU A 126 18.70 23.73 -3.14
C LEU A 126 18.88 25.25 -3.16
N CYS A 127 18.02 25.94 -3.90
CA CYS A 127 17.97 27.40 -3.96
C CYS A 127 16.68 27.99 -3.40
N GLY A 128 15.61 27.19 -3.37
CA GLY A 128 14.32 27.56 -2.78
C GLY A 128 14.09 26.85 -1.45
N ASN A 129 13.25 27.45 -0.61
CA ASN A 129 12.84 26.92 0.70
C ASN A 129 11.32 26.92 0.92
N VAL A 130 10.53 27.19 -0.12
CA VAL A 130 9.06 27.27 -0.03
C VAL A 130 8.42 26.10 -0.76
N ILE A 131 7.66 25.28 -0.04
CA ILE A 131 6.86 24.17 -0.59
C ILE A 131 5.38 24.51 -0.42
N HIS A 132 4.62 24.51 -1.51
CA HIS A 132 3.17 24.76 -1.49
C HIS A 132 2.34 23.49 -1.25
N LYS A 133 2.73 22.70 -0.24
CA LYS A 133 2.02 21.51 0.24
C LYS A 133 2.06 21.47 1.77
N VAL A 134 1.13 20.71 2.36
CA VAL A 134 1.00 20.52 3.82
C VAL A 134 2.12 19.66 4.40
N TYR A 135 2.76 18.86 3.55
CA TYR A 135 3.82 17.93 3.92
C TYR A 135 4.94 17.96 2.87
N CYS A 136 6.11 17.47 3.26
CA CYS A 136 7.24 17.34 2.35
C CYS A 136 7.14 16.11 1.46
N ASP A 137 7.18 16.30 0.14
CA ASP A 137 7.34 15.22 -0.84
C ASP A 137 8.65 15.39 -1.64
N ASN A 138 9.20 14.26 -2.11
CA ASN A 138 10.50 14.26 -2.80
C ASN A 138 10.49 15.12 -4.06
N PHE A 139 9.41 15.08 -4.84
CA PHE A 139 9.30 15.83 -6.10
C PHE A 139 9.31 17.34 -5.86
N SER A 140 8.58 17.81 -4.84
CA SER A 140 8.59 19.21 -4.43
C SER A 140 9.98 19.68 -4.02
N VAL A 141 10.76 18.85 -3.31
CA VAL A 141 12.15 19.18 -2.95
C VAL A 141 13.05 19.23 -4.17
N VAL A 142 12.94 18.27 -5.09
CA VAL A 142 13.72 18.25 -6.34
C VAL A 142 13.42 19.50 -7.19
N LYS A 143 12.17 19.96 -7.23
CA LYS A 143 11.74 21.19 -7.95
C LYS A 143 12.36 22.48 -7.38
N LEU A 144 12.82 22.47 -6.12
CA LEU A 144 13.47 23.63 -5.47
C LEU A 144 14.98 23.73 -5.74
N SER A 145 15.57 22.74 -6.43
CA SER A 145 16.99 22.73 -6.75
C SER A 145 17.32 23.62 -7.97
N CYS A 146 18.51 24.22 -7.97
CA CYS A 146 19.08 24.90 -9.15
C CYS A 146 20.03 24.00 -9.96
N SER A 147 20.38 22.84 -9.43
CA SER A 147 21.27 21.88 -10.10
C SER A 147 20.51 21.06 -11.15
N ASP A 148 21.25 20.38 -12.03
CA ASP A 148 20.65 19.44 -12.98
C ASP A 148 19.92 18.31 -12.22
N THR A 149 18.62 18.16 -12.49
CA THR A 149 17.74 17.16 -11.86
C THR A 149 17.49 15.93 -12.75
N SER A 150 18.17 15.83 -13.89
CA SER A 150 17.96 14.76 -14.87
C SER A 150 18.07 13.36 -14.26
N VAL A 151 19.08 13.12 -13.42
CA VAL A 151 19.28 11.82 -12.74
C VAL A 151 18.13 11.50 -11.78
N ASN A 152 17.71 12.47 -10.95
CA ASN A 152 16.58 12.28 -10.02
C ASN A 152 15.26 12.03 -10.77
N ASN A 153 15.05 12.71 -11.91
CA ASN A 153 13.85 12.52 -12.73
C ASN A 153 13.82 11.14 -13.37
N ILE A 154 14.96 10.68 -13.91
CA ILE A 154 15.09 9.32 -14.48
C ILE A 154 14.87 8.29 -13.38
N TYR A 155 15.54 8.43 -12.23
CA TYR A 155 15.38 7.53 -11.10
C TYR A 155 13.93 7.51 -10.60
N GLY A 156 13.29 8.67 -10.45
CA GLY A 156 11.90 8.78 -10.03
C GLY A 156 10.92 8.13 -11.01
N LEU A 157 11.19 8.19 -12.31
CA LEU A 157 10.41 7.47 -13.33
C LEU A 157 10.57 5.95 -13.20
N VAL A 158 11.82 5.47 -13.10
CA VAL A 158 12.14 4.05 -12.93
C VAL A 158 11.52 3.51 -11.65
N PHE A 159 11.68 4.24 -10.54
CA PHE A 159 11.04 3.98 -9.25
C PHE A 159 9.52 3.84 -9.40
N THR A 160 8.86 4.79 -10.06
CA THR A 160 7.40 4.74 -10.27
C THR A 160 7.00 3.49 -11.04
N VAL A 161 7.73 3.12 -12.09
CA VAL A 161 7.43 1.93 -12.87
C VAL A 161 7.62 0.65 -12.05
N ILE A 162 8.76 0.51 -11.38
CA ILE A 162 9.14 -0.72 -10.66
C ILE A 162 8.36 -0.87 -9.36
N ALA A 163 8.29 0.18 -8.54
CA ALA A 163 7.71 0.13 -7.20
C ALA A 163 6.20 0.34 -7.19
N ILE A 164 5.59 0.88 -8.25
CA ILE A 164 4.15 1.19 -8.29
C ILE A 164 3.44 0.47 -9.44
N ILE A 165 3.82 0.74 -10.69
CA ILE A 165 3.06 0.28 -11.87
C ILE A 165 3.12 -1.25 -12.02
N ILE A 166 4.30 -1.85 -11.93
CA ILE A 166 4.46 -3.31 -12.05
C ILE A 166 3.65 -4.05 -10.97
N PRO A 167 3.82 -3.76 -9.66
CA PRO A 167 3.02 -4.35 -8.59
C PRO A 167 1.51 -4.20 -8.83
N PHE A 168 1.07 -3.00 -9.24
CA PHE A 168 -0.34 -2.74 -9.53
C PHE A 168 -0.89 -3.62 -10.65
N VAL A 169 -0.17 -3.73 -11.77
CA VAL A 169 -0.56 -4.58 -12.91
C VAL A 169 -0.60 -6.05 -12.50
N LEU A 170 0.37 -6.52 -11.71
CA LEU A 170 0.37 -7.90 -11.19
C LEU A 170 -0.87 -8.17 -10.32
N ILE A 171 -1.25 -7.22 -9.46
CA ILE A 171 -2.46 -7.34 -8.66
C ILE A 171 -3.72 -7.40 -9.56
N LEU A 172 -3.83 -6.54 -10.57
CA LEU A 172 -4.98 -6.57 -11.48
C LEU A 172 -5.09 -7.90 -12.22
N ILE A 173 -3.99 -8.39 -12.79
CA ILE A 173 -3.96 -9.65 -13.53
C ILE A 173 -4.37 -10.81 -12.63
N THR A 174 -3.84 -10.88 -11.40
CA THR A 174 -4.19 -11.95 -10.45
C THR A 174 -5.67 -11.93 -10.10
N TYR A 175 -6.27 -10.77 -9.80
CA TYR A 175 -7.71 -10.70 -9.51
C TYR A 175 -8.60 -11.00 -10.71
N VAL A 176 -8.24 -10.54 -11.92
CA VAL A 176 -8.99 -10.89 -13.13
C VAL A 176 -9.01 -12.41 -13.32
N ARG A 177 -7.87 -13.08 -13.14
CA ARG A 177 -7.77 -14.55 -13.21
C ARG A 177 -8.60 -15.25 -12.14
N ILE A 178 -8.53 -14.77 -10.89
CA ILE A 178 -9.33 -15.30 -9.78
C ILE A 178 -10.82 -15.18 -10.10
N LEU A 179 -11.28 -14.02 -10.57
CA LEU A 179 -12.68 -13.80 -10.92
C LEU A 179 -13.13 -14.75 -12.04
N ILE A 180 -12.35 -14.93 -13.11
CA ILE A 180 -12.68 -15.86 -14.21
C ILE A 180 -12.92 -17.29 -13.67
N VAL A 181 -12.01 -17.79 -12.82
CA VAL A 181 -12.15 -19.13 -12.23
C VAL A 181 -13.37 -19.22 -11.33
N CYS A 182 -13.62 -18.19 -10.51
CA CYS A 182 -14.74 -18.18 -9.58
C CYS A 182 -16.11 -18.04 -10.27
N PHE A 183 -16.20 -17.31 -11.38
CA PHE A 183 -17.42 -17.19 -12.19
C PHE A 183 -17.71 -18.45 -13.00
N SER A 184 -16.70 -19.26 -13.29
CA SER A 184 -16.84 -20.57 -13.93
C SER A 184 -17.25 -21.69 -12.97
N GLY A 185 -17.27 -21.42 -11.66
CA GLY A 185 -17.61 -22.40 -10.61
C GLY A 185 -19.04 -22.33 -10.08
N CYS A 186 -19.36 -23.21 -9.12
CA CYS A 186 -20.69 -23.27 -8.47
C CYS A 186 -21.05 -21.96 -7.73
N LYS A 187 -22.37 -21.71 -7.53
CA LYS A 187 -22.90 -20.53 -6.80
C LYS A 187 -22.19 -20.27 -5.45
N GLN A 188 -21.84 -21.34 -4.72
CA GLN A 188 -21.18 -21.25 -3.42
C GLN A 188 -19.71 -20.80 -3.53
N THR A 189 -18.98 -21.30 -4.53
CA THR A 189 -17.62 -20.84 -4.87
C THR A 189 -17.63 -19.37 -5.28
N ARG A 190 -18.63 -18.98 -6.09
CA ARG A 190 -18.82 -17.58 -6.53
C ARG A 190 -19.10 -16.64 -5.36
N GLN A 191 -20.00 -16.99 -4.45
CA GLN A 191 -20.29 -16.19 -3.25
C GLN A 191 -19.08 -16.06 -2.32
N LYS A 192 -18.33 -17.14 -2.11
CA LYS A 192 -17.13 -17.14 -1.27
C LYS A 192 -16.01 -16.29 -1.88
N ALA A 193 -15.86 -16.33 -3.20
CA ALA A 193 -14.92 -15.49 -3.95
C ALA A 193 -15.26 -14.00 -3.86
N ILE A 194 -16.52 -13.63 -4.11
CA ILE A 194 -16.99 -12.24 -4.01
C ILE A 194 -16.72 -11.72 -2.60
N SER A 195 -17.14 -12.46 -1.56
CA SER A 195 -16.88 -12.07 -0.18
C SER A 195 -15.40 -11.79 0.04
N THR A 196 -14.50 -12.64 -0.47
CA THR A 196 -13.07 -12.64 -0.12
C THR A 196 -12.24 -11.65 -0.95
N CYS A 197 -12.63 -11.38 -2.20
CA CYS A 197 -11.93 -10.45 -3.11
C CYS A 197 -12.37 -8.99 -2.93
N THR A 198 -13.64 -8.74 -2.54
CA THR A 198 -14.16 -7.36 -2.40
C THR A 198 -13.30 -6.46 -1.50
N PRO A 199 -12.85 -6.89 -0.30
CA PRO A 199 -11.93 -6.09 0.53
C PRO A 199 -10.65 -5.65 -0.18
N GLN A 200 -10.03 -6.56 -0.92
CA GLN A 200 -8.74 -6.33 -1.55
C GLN A 200 -8.87 -5.47 -2.80
N VAL A 201 -9.89 -5.73 -3.63
CA VAL A 201 -10.18 -4.90 -4.79
C VAL A 201 -10.57 -3.49 -4.36
N ALA A 202 -11.37 -3.34 -3.30
CA ALA A 202 -11.71 -2.03 -2.75
C ALA A 202 -10.48 -1.28 -2.20
N SER A 203 -9.61 -1.96 -1.45
CA SER A 203 -8.34 -1.43 -0.97
C SER A 203 -7.41 -1.00 -2.13
N LEU A 204 -7.33 -1.82 -3.19
CA LEU A 204 -6.55 -1.52 -4.40
C LEU A 204 -7.08 -0.28 -5.12
N LEU A 205 -8.40 -0.18 -5.32
CA LEU A 205 -9.02 0.96 -5.97
C LEU A 205 -8.81 2.25 -5.17
N ASN A 206 -8.93 2.18 -3.84
CA ASN A 206 -8.65 3.31 -2.95
C ASN A 206 -7.19 3.76 -3.06
N PHE A 207 -6.25 2.80 -3.04
CA PHE A 207 -4.83 3.07 -3.20
C PHE A 207 -4.51 3.72 -4.54
N PHE A 208 -5.03 3.15 -5.63
CA PHE A 208 -4.78 3.64 -6.98
C PHE A 208 -5.35 5.03 -7.20
N PHE A 209 -6.55 5.29 -6.68
CA PHE A 209 -7.14 6.62 -6.71
C PHE A 209 -6.24 7.63 -5.98
N GLY A 210 -5.72 7.29 -4.80
CA GLY A 210 -4.81 8.17 -4.06
C GLY A 210 -3.47 8.41 -4.77
N VAL A 211 -2.86 7.38 -5.37
CA VAL A 211 -1.64 7.54 -6.19
C VAL A 211 -1.90 8.43 -7.41
N CYS A 212 -3.02 8.24 -8.11
CA CYS A 212 -3.38 9.08 -9.25
C CYS A 212 -3.54 10.54 -8.83
N VAL A 213 -4.20 10.79 -7.71
CA VAL A 213 -4.36 12.14 -7.14
C VAL A 213 -3.00 12.78 -6.85
N GLU A 214 -2.07 12.07 -6.21
CA GLU A 214 -0.73 12.60 -5.92
C GLU A 214 0.09 12.87 -7.18
N VAL A 215 0.06 11.98 -8.18
CA VAL A 215 0.74 12.18 -9.46
C VAL A 215 0.17 13.41 -10.19
N LEU A 216 -1.16 13.55 -10.21
CA LEU A 216 -1.81 14.71 -10.82
C LEU A 216 -1.41 16.01 -10.11
N GLN A 217 -1.39 16.02 -8.77
CA GLN A 217 -0.97 17.18 -7.98
C GLN A 217 0.50 17.54 -8.17
N SER A 218 1.37 16.55 -8.37
CA SER A 218 2.80 16.74 -8.59
C SER A 218 3.11 17.24 -10.00
N ARG A 219 2.39 16.75 -11.02
CA ARG A 219 2.72 17.00 -12.44
C ARG A 219 1.96 18.15 -13.09
N PHE A 220 0.76 18.45 -12.63
CA PHE A 220 -0.05 19.54 -13.18
C PHE A 220 -0.07 20.74 -12.23
N ASP A 221 0.00 21.94 -12.80
CA ASP A 221 -0.11 23.17 -12.01
C ASP A 221 -1.53 23.29 -11.44
N MET A 222 -1.65 23.04 -10.14
CA MET A 222 -2.90 23.13 -9.39
C MET A 222 -3.32 24.58 -9.11
N ASN A 223 -2.78 25.58 -9.84
CA ASN A 223 -2.97 27.01 -9.59
C ASN A 223 -4.45 27.44 -9.65
N GLY A 224 -5.29 26.73 -10.41
CA GLY A 224 -6.74 26.95 -10.46
C GLY A 224 -7.56 26.17 -9.41
N THR A 225 -6.93 25.31 -8.61
CA THR A 225 -7.61 24.46 -7.63
C THR A 225 -7.60 25.10 -6.23
N PRO A 226 -8.76 25.17 -5.54
CA PRO A 226 -8.84 25.71 -4.18
C PRO A 226 -7.83 25.06 -3.24
N ASN A 227 -7.13 25.86 -2.42
CA ASN A 227 -6.11 25.37 -1.49
C ASN A 227 -6.66 24.29 -0.54
N ILE A 228 -7.90 24.45 -0.09
CA ILE A 228 -8.60 23.49 0.76
C ILE A 228 -8.74 22.13 0.06
N LEU A 229 -9.15 22.11 -1.21
CA LEU A 229 -9.30 20.87 -1.98
C LEU A 229 -7.96 20.17 -2.21
N ARG A 230 -6.89 20.94 -2.46
CA ARG A 230 -5.53 20.40 -2.59
C ARG A 230 -5.07 19.74 -1.28
N MET A 231 -5.31 20.40 -0.15
CA MET A 231 -5.09 19.88 1.20
C MET A 231 -5.82 18.57 1.45
N PHE A 232 -7.13 18.52 1.17
CA PHE A 232 -7.93 17.30 1.36
C PHE A 232 -7.46 16.14 0.49
N LEU A 233 -7.15 16.39 -0.78
CA LEU A 233 -6.67 15.39 -1.72
C LEU A 233 -5.29 14.82 -1.33
N SER A 234 -4.39 15.68 -0.84
CA SER A 234 -3.10 15.28 -0.28
C SER A 234 -3.23 14.44 0.99
N LEU A 235 -4.18 14.79 1.86
CA LEU A 235 -4.45 14.04 3.10
C LEU A 235 -5.23 12.74 2.85
N TYR A 236 -6.02 12.67 1.77
CA TYR A 236 -6.82 11.50 1.42
C TYR A 236 -5.96 10.24 1.30
N PHE A 237 -4.84 10.33 0.58
CA PHE A 237 -3.94 9.19 0.38
C PHE A 237 -3.29 8.71 1.69
N VAL A 238 -2.96 9.63 2.58
CA VAL A 238 -2.32 9.36 3.87
C VAL A 238 -3.31 8.84 4.92
N THR A 239 -4.57 9.25 4.85
CA THR A 239 -5.57 8.99 5.91
C THR A 239 -6.54 7.87 5.55
N CYS A 240 -7.02 7.82 4.31
CA CYS A 240 -8.05 6.85 3.92
C CYS A 240 -7.47 5.44 3.80
N GLN A 241 -6.26 5.28 3.26
CA GLN A 241 -5.63 3.98 3.09
C GLN A 241 -5.45 3.20 4.41
N PRO A 242 -4.88 3.77 5.49
CA PRO A 242 -4.73 3.06 6.77
C PRO A 242 -6.05 2.86 7.53
N LEU A 243 -7.13 3.58 7.18
CA LEU A 243 -8.46 3.35 7.76
C LEU A 243 -9.25 2.27 7.00
N PHE A 244 -9.11 2.23 5.67
CA PHE A 244 -9.86 1.33 4.81
C PHE A 244 -9.47 -0.12 5.01
N ASN A 245 -8.17 -0.40 5.14
CA ASN A 245 -7.65 -1.75 5.30
C ASN A 245 -8.16 -2.42 6.60
N PRO A 246 -8.00 -1.84 7.81
CA PRO A 246 -8.56 -2.40 9.04
C PRO A 246 -10.07 -2.54 9.04
N LEU A 247 -10.81 -1.60 8.44
CA LEU A 247 -12.26 -1.70 8.32
C LEU A 247 -12.65 -2.90 7.46
N MET A 248 -12.04 -3.05 6.29
CA MET A 248 -12.40 -4.12 5.35
C MET A 248 -11.96 -5.51 5.83
N TYR A 249 -10.81 -5.64 6.50
CA TYR A 249 -10.34 -6.91 7.07
C TYR A 249 -10.94 -7.20 8.45
N GLY A 250 -11.11 -6.18 9.29
CA GLY A 250 -11.67 -6.29 10.65
C GLY A 250 -13.17 -6.55 10.69
N LEU A 251 -13.97 -5.94 9.80
CA LEU A 251 -15.41 -6.24 9.68
C LEU A 251 -15.67 -7.68 9.17
N LYS A 252 -14.70 -8.27 8.48
CA LYS A 252 -14.75 -9.69 8.13
C LYS A 252 -14.45 -10.59 9.32
N LEU A 253 -13.46 -10.25 10.13
CA LEU A 253 -13.18 -10.97 11.37
C LEU A 253 -14.39 -10.90 12.33
N SER A 254 -15.06 -9.75 12.44
CA SER A 254 -16.24 -9.62 13.30
C SER A 254 -17.43 -10.44 12.80
N LYS A 255 -17.65 -10.52 11.48
CA LYS A 255 -18.66 -11.42 10.89
C LYS A 255 -18.34 -12.89 11.14
N ILE A 256 -17.07 -13.31 11.04
CA ILE A 256 -16.65 -14.69 11.33
C ILE A 256 -16.79 -14.99 12.82
N ARG A 257 -16.36 -14.07 13.69
CA ARG A 257 -16.52 -14.17 15.15
C ARG A 257 -17.98 -14.28 15.54
N ASN A 258 -18.86 -13.44 15.00
CA ASN A 258 -20.29 -13.46 15.32
C ASN A 258 -21.00 -14.71 14.75
N MET A 259 -20.44 -15.36 13.74
CA MET A 259 -20.95 -16.63 13.20
C MET A 259 -20.53 -17.82 14.07
N TYR A 260 -19.34 -17.76 14.69
CA TYR A 260 -18.83 -18.78 15.61
C TYR A 260 -19.35 -18.62 17.05
N PHE A 261 -19.63 -17.38 17.49
CA PHE A 261 -20.15 -17.05 18.81
C PHE A 261 -21.65 -16.72 18.82
N ARG A 262 -22.42 -17.14 17.80
CA ARG A 262 -23.88 -17.14 17.93
C ARG A 262 -24.23 -18.19 18.99
N PRO A 263 -24.80 -17.81 20.15
CA PRO A 263 -25.41 -18.79 21.02
C PRO A 263 -26.51 -19.46 20.19
N THR A 264 -26.42 -20.77 20.00
CA THR A 264 -27.57 -21.55 19.58
C THR A 264 -28.59 -21.48 20.70
N SER A 265 -29.52 -20.54 20.60
CA SER A 265 -30.80 -20.57 21.31
C SER A 265 -31.81 -21.31 20.44
#